data_AF-M6KCB8-F1
#
_entry.id   AF-M6KCB8-F1
#
_cell.length_a   1.000
_cell.length_b   1.000
_cell.length_c   1.000
_cell.angle_alpha   90.00
_cell.angle_beta   90.00
_cell.angle_gamma   90.00
#
_symmetry.space_group_name_H-M   'P 1'
#
loop_
_entity.id
_entity.type
_entity.pdbx_description
1 polymer ?
#
loop_
_entity_poly.entity_id
_entity_poly.type
_entity_poly.pdbx_seq_one_letter_code
_entity_poly.pdbx_strand_id
1 'polypeptide(L)'
;MSRWIVLLLVLLISLGVGYSYGVNPDVVPISSSDIPGAIIQRPTDKPKDKPIKIVIHDGGTFCYGPTFSGGESYIVIEQCWQMNVMNARYDVFQRISYNINNTWLCITVPESVVYAKTNWDYVHLRPCAINDPLQRWVIKDNSFWTANERYQLKDTNWYVYISKNSGDRYSHTLDSSMNDWLNTIATPGNISIQTSIAWDLQTTEGQERYFIRWRGSNKNTTPLYYNPESGHLAQYDPVSGSLYCMYSQVDDNQWNWVTWTLCSDIPISKNNPAFWNVFFEADQGGIITDYKGNLLRVTRYGSNWGVAYAAKPDFVKTDTKNSPTSLFVVDKSLLDWTRYTYSNLGKTDQYCPAGNKEIFYIKEPKEPYQLTFN
;
A
#
# COMPACT_ATOMS: atom_id res chain seq x y z
N MET A 1 20.43 -72.73 -20.27
CA MET A 1 19.56 -71.69 -20.87
C MET A 1 19.87 -70.36 -20.19
N SER A 2 19.98 -69.33 -21.01
CA SER A 2 20.74 -68.10 -20.75
C SER A 2 20.18 -67.27 -19.58
N ARG A 3 21.05 -66.92 -18.62
CA ARG A 3 20.78 -65.90 -17.60
C ARG A 3 21.10 -64.54 -18.20
N TRP A 4 20.05 -63.81 -18.61
CA TRP A 4 20.18 -62.43 -19.07
C TRP A 4 20.10 -61.48 -17.87
N ILE A 5 21.16 -60.68 -17.75
CA ILE A 5 21.30 -59.56 -16.82
C ILE A 5 20.28 -58.50 -17.22
N VAL A 6 19.31 -58.21 -16.37
CA VAL A 6 18.42 -57.06 -16.51
C VAL A 6 19.01 -55.94 -15.68
N LEU A 7 19.48 -54.88 -16.35
CA LEU A 7 19.85 -53.62 -15.72
C LEU A 7 18.61 -53.01 -15.04
N LEU A 8 18.64 -52.91 -13.72
CA LEU A 8 17.69 -52.09 -12.94
C LEU A 8 18.16 -50.64 -12.99
N LEU A 9 17.53 -49.84 -13.84
CA LEU A 9 17.60 -48.38 -13.81
C LEU A 9 16.71 -47.90 -12.64
N VAL A 10 17.32 -47.53 -11.51
CA VAL A 10 16.60 -46.90 -10.40
C VAL A 10 16.52 -45.40 -10.70
N LEU A 11 15.38 -44.96 -11.20
CA LEU A 11 15.07 -43.54 -11.39
C LEU A 11 14.66 -42.95 -10.03
N LEU A 12 15.60 -42.31 -9.34
CA LEU A 12 15.32 -41.46 -8.17
C LEU A 12 14.65 -40.16 -8.65
N ILE A 13 13.32 -40.10 -8.61
CA ILE A 13 12.59 -38.84 -8.74
C ILE A 13 12.55 -38.18 -7.36
N SER A 14 13.44 -37.21 -7.15
CA SER A 14 13.33 -36.23 -6.07
C SER A 14 12.35 -35.14 -6.50
N LEU A 15 11.11 -35.18 -6.01
CA LEU A 15 10.19 -34.04 -6.08
C LEU A 15 10.61 -33.01 -5.03
N GLY A 16 11.58 -32.17 -5.39
CA GLY A 16 11.81 -30.90 -4.71
C GLY A 16 10.74 -29.91 -5.17
N VAL A 17 9.72 -29.67 -4.35
CA VAL A 17 8.77 -28.57 -4.57
C VAL A 17 9.43 -27.28 -4.10
N GLY A 18 10.29 -26.73 -4.95
CA GLY A 18 10.70 -25.33 -4.87
C GLY A 18 9.72 -24.49 -5.68
N TYR A 19 8.84 -23.76 -5.02
CA TYR A 19 8.09 -22.67 -5.66
C TYR A 19 9.07 -21.53 -5.95
N SER A 20 9.75 -21.62 -7.10
CA SER A 20 10.37 -20.48 -7.76
C SER A 20 9.26 -19.72 -8.48
N TYR A 21 9.03 -18.47 -8.09
CA TYR A 21 8.22 -17.54 -8.87
C TYR A 21 8.94 -17.31 -10.20
N GLY A 22 8.45 -17.99 -11.24
CA GLY A 22 8.98 -17.90 -12.59
C GLY A 22 8.93 -16.47 -13.10
N VAL A 23 10.11 -15.87 -13.18
CA VAL A 23 10.40 -14.71 -14.03
C VAL A 23 10.51 -15.25 -15.45
N ASN A 24 9.53 -14.96 -16.30
CA ASN A 24 9.73 -15.05 -17.73
C ASN A 24 9.40 -13.69 -18.34
N PRO A 25 10.40 -12.86 -18.70
CA PRO A 25 10.18 -11.80 -19.64
C PRO A 25 10.55 -12.40 -20.99
N ASP A 26 9.56 -12.91 -21.72
CA ASP A 26 9.69 -12.88 -23.17
C ASP A 26 9.74 -11.39 -23.53
N VAL A 27 10.96 -10.86 -23.62
CA VAL A 27 11.24 -9.52 -24.12
C VAL A 27 10.91 -9.58 -25.61
N VAL A 28 9.64 -9.39 -25.92
CA VAL A 28 9.22 -9.01 -27.26
C VAL A 28 9.81 -7.61 -27.48
N PRO A 29 10.74 -7.42 -28.42
CA PRO A 29 11.20 -6.08 -28.75
C PRO A 29 9.99 -5.31 -29.30
N ILE A 30 9.47 -4.37 -28.52
CA ILE A 30 8.48 -3.42 -29.00
C ILE A 30 9.18 -2.60 -30.09
N SER A 31 8.81 -2.85 -31.34
CA SER A 31 9.22 -2.02 -32.46
C SER A 31 8.75 -0.59 -32.20
N SER A 32 9.60 0.41 -32.40
CA SER A 32 9.27 1.82 -32.17
C SER A 32 8.11 2.34 -33.04
N SER A 33 7.66 1.53 -34.01
CA SER A 33 6.48 1.78 -34.85
C SER A 33 5.14 1.57 -34.15
N ASP A 34 5.10 0.89 -32.99
CA ASP A 34 3.86 0.51 -32.30
C ASP A 34 3.58 1.36 -31.06
N ILE A 35 4.34 2.45 -30.84
CA ILE A 35 4.07 3.39 -29.74
C ILE A 35 2.73 4.08 -30.06
N PRO A 36 1.65 3.82 -29.29
CA PRO A 36 0.42 4.57 -29.45
C PRO A 36 0.77 6.05 -29.30
N GLY A 37 0.29 6.90 -30.22
CA GLY A 37 0.48 8.35 -30.13
C GLY A 37 0.25 8.86 -28.70
N ALA A 38 1.01 9.88 -28.29
CA ALA A 38 1.09 10.39 -26.93
C ALA A 38 -0.17 10.11 -26.08
N ILE A 39 -0.05 9.25 -25.07
CA ILE A 39 -1.13 8.94 -24.13
C ILE A 39 -1.59 10.27 -23.52
N ILE A 40 -2.79 10.73 -23.89
CA ILE A 40 -3.37 11.95 -23.34
C ILE A 40 -3.72 11.66 -21.87
N GLN A 41 -2.87 12.13 -20.96
CA GLN A 41 -3.15 12.09 -19.53
C GLN A 41 -4.31 13.04 -19.23
N ARG A 42 -5.45 12.47 -18.80
CA ARG A 42 -6.59 13.24 -18.34
C ARG A 42 -6.43 13.51 -16.84
N PRO A 43 -6.50 14.77 -16.39
CA PRO A 43 -6.58 15.08 -14.97
C PRO A 43 -7.78 14.37 -14.33
N THR A 44 -7.67 14.07 -13.05
CA THR A 44 -8.80 13.62 -12.24
C THR A 44 -9.86 14.72 -12.13
N ASP A 45 -11.10 14.31 -11.92
CA ASP A 45 -12.20 15.21 -11.66
C ASP A 45 -12.07 15.84 -10.27
N LYS A 46 -12.68 17.02 -10.10
CA LYS A 46 -12.85 17.59 -8.76
C LYS A 46 -13.75 16.65 -7.94
N PRO A 47 -13.35 16.31 -6.69
CA PRO A 47 -14.16 15.45 -5.86
C PRO A 47 -15.58 15.99 -5.64
N LYS A 48 -16.57 15.11 -5.68
CA LYS A 48 -17.99 15.40 -5.41
C LYS A 48 -18.46 14.67 -4.16
N ASP A 49 -17.65 14.70 -3.11
CA ASP A 49 -17.86 13.91 -1.89
C ASP A 49 -19.26 14.13 -1.31
N LYS A 50 -19.97 13.03 -1.05
CA LYS A 50 -21.33 13.05 -0.50
C LYS A 50 -21.65 11.74 0.21
N PRO A 51 -22.70 11.66 1.03
CA PRO A 51 -23.05 10.42 1.70
C PRO A 51 -23.42 9.33 0.70
N ILE A 52 -22.99 8.10 0.96
CA ILE A 52 -23.33 6.95 0.12
C ILE A 52 -24.75 6.52 0.45
N LYS A 53 -25.67 6.81 -0.47
CA LYS A 53 -27.08 6.46 -0.38
C LYS A 53 -27.35 5.14 -1.08
N ILE A 54 -28.03 4.24 -0.38
CA ILE A 54 -28.34 2.88 -0.83
C ILE A 54 -29.85 2.60 -0.76
N VAL A 55 -30.30 1.66 -1.56
CA VAL A 55 -31.61 1.05 -1.54
C VAL A 55 -31.44 -0.41 -1.12
N ILE A 56 -32.01 -0.77 0.03
CA ILE A 56 -31.91 -2.14 0.57
C ILE A 56 -32.98 -3.06 -0.03
N HIS A 57 -32.92 -4.35 0.30
CA HIS A 57 -33.76 -5.41 -0.27
C HIS A 57 -35.28 -5.21 -0.16
N ASP A 58 -35.76 -4.42 0.81
CA ASP A 58 -37.19 -4.10 1.00
C ASP A 58 -37.63 -2.79 0.30
N GLY A 59 -36.73 -2.14 -0.43
CA GLY A 59 -36.96 -0.87 -1.12
C GLY A 59 -36.73 0.37 -0.24
N GLY A 60 -36.43 0.20 1.04
CA GLY A 60 -36.07 1.29 1.93
C GLY A 60 -34.77 1.98 1.50
N THR A 61 -34.70 3.29 1.69
CA THR A 61 -33.53 4.09 1.33
C THR A 61 -32.79 4.57 2.57
N PHE A 62 -31.49 4.32 2.62
CA PHE A 62 -30.63 4.58 3.77
C PHE A 62 -29.26 5.09 3.31
N CYS A 63 -28.41 5.44 4.26
CA CYS A 63 -27.03 5.83 4.00
C CYS A 63 -26.05 5.00 4.82
N TYR A 64 -24.82 4.89 4.32
CA TYR A 64 -23.70 4.37 5.08
C TYR A 64 -23.24 5.39 6.15
N GLY A 65 -23.06 4.90 7.37
CA GLY A 65 -22.48 5.64 8.49
C GLY A 65 -21.26 4.92 9.05
N PRO A 66 -20.03 5.42 8.90
CA PRO A 66 -18.87 4.84 9.57
C PRO A 66 -18.94 5.01 11.10
N THR A 67 -18.65 3.95 11.85
CA THR A 67 -18.66 3.96 13.32
C THR A 67 -17.50 3.15 13.90
N PHE A 68 -17.12 3.47 15.14
CA PHE A 68 -16.08 2.76 15.90
C PHE A 68 -16.69 2.21 17.19
N SER A 69 -16.71 0.89 17.33
CA SER A 69 -17.32 0.23 18.49
C SER A 69 -16.68 -1.13 18.74
N GLY A 70 -16.69 -1.61 19.99
CA GLY A 70 -16.15 -2.93 20.32
C GLY A 70 -14.66 -3.14 19.97
N GLY A 71 -13.89 -2.05 19.82
CA GLY A 71 -12.47 -2.10 19.47
C GLY A 71 -12.18 -2.17 17.97
N GLU A 72 -13.17 -1.93 17.12
CA GLU A 72 -13.03 -2.00 15.67
C GLU A 72 -13.96 -0.99 14.97
N SER A 73 -13.69 -0.73 13.70
CA SER A 73 -14.49 0.13 12.82
C SER A 73 -15.51 -0.67 12.02
N TYR A 74 -16.66 -0.07 11.74
CA TYR A 74 -17.72 -0.68 10.93
C TYR A 74 -18.38 0.37 10.04
N ILE A 75 -19.11 -0.10 9.03
CA ILE A 75 -20.06 0.72 8.28
C ILE A 75 -21.46 0.28 8.64
N VAL A 76 -22.21 1.12 9.35
CA VAL A 76 -23.63 0.90 9.64
C VAL A 76 -24.51 1.43 8.53
N ILE A 77 -25.74 0.93 8.46
CA ILE A 77 -26.81 1.39 7.58
C ILE A 77 -27.83 2.08 8.47
N GLU A 78 -28.06 3.36 8.21
CA GLU A 78 -28.93 4.18 9.02
C GLU A 78 -29.60 5.29 8.21
N GLN A 79 -30.50 6.04 8.84
CA GLN A 79 -31.17 7.16 8.17
C GLN A 79 -30.15 8.21 7.73
N CYS A 80 -30.32 8.79 6.55
CA CYS A 80 -29.31 9.69 5.96
C CYS A 80 -29.04 10.99 6.74
N TRP A 81 -29.87 11.32 7.75
CA TRP A 81 -29.68 12.46 8.64
C TRP A 81 -29.03 12.09 9.99
N GLN A 82 -28.65 10.84 10.20
CA GLN A 82 -27.99 10.41 11.43
C GLN A 82 -26.56 10.94 11.52
N MET A 83 -26.07 11.05 12.75
CA MET A 83 -24.81 11.73 13.04
C MET A 83 -23.56 11.03 12.49
N ASN A 84 -23.58 9.71 12.27
CA ASN A 84 -22.41 9.02 11.72
C ASN A 84 -22.36 9.09 10.19
N VAL A 85 -23.45 9.47 9.53
CA VAL A 85 -23.50 9.62 8.08
C VAL A 85 -22.63 10.79 7.66
N MET A 86 -21.65 10.52 6.80
CA MET A 86 -20.69 11.52 6.33
C MET A 86 -20.35 11.35 4.85
N ASN A 87 -19.73 12.39 4.29
CA ASN A 87 -19.35 12.42 2.90
C ASN A 87 -18.25 11.39 2.62
N ALA A 88 -18.47 10.58 1.57
CA ALA A 88 -17.49 9.63 1.07
C ALA A 88 -16.96 10.05 -0.30
N ARG A 89 -15.75 9.58 -0.60
CA ARG A 89 -15.10 9.75 -1.90
C ARG A 89 -14.84 8.41 -2.56
N TYR A 90 -15.13 8.34 -3.86
CA TYR A 90 -14.61 7.31 -4.75
C TYR A 90 -13.52 7.91 -5.63
N ASP A 91 -12.28 7.42 -5.48
CA ASP A 91 -11.12 8.02 -6.14
C ASP A 91 -10.59 7.21 -7.33
N VAL A 92 -9.62 7.79 -8.04
CA VAL A 92 -8.94 7.17 -9.20
C VAL A 92 -8.28 5.82 -8.89
N PHE A 93 -7.99 5.51 -7.63
CA PHE A 93 -7.47 4.21 -7.19
C PHE A 93 -8.59 3.21 -6.86
N GLN A 94 -9.83 3.57 -7.18
CA GLN A 94 -11.02 2.75 -6.94
C GLN A 94 -11.30 2.52 -5.45
N ARG A 95 -10.89 3.45 -4.59
CA ARG A 95 -11.10 3.33 -3.15
C ARG A 95 -12.35 4.10 -2.72
N ILE A 96 -13.13 3.51 -1.80
CA ILE A 96 -14.24 4.19 -1.13
C ILE A 96 -13.72 4.68 0.21
N SER A 97 -13.65 5.99 0.40
CA SER A 97 -12.96 6.60 1.54
C SER A 97 -13.80 7.63 2.27
N TYR A 98 -13.51 7.77 3.56
CA TYR A 98 -14.06 8.76 4.47
C TYR A 98 -12.92 9.58 5.09
N ASN A 99 -13.08 10.89 5.17
CA ASN A 99 -12.17 11.74 5.92
C ASN A 99 -12.69 11.88 7.36
N ILE A 100 -12.04 11.19 8.30
CA ILE A 100 -12.41 11.17 9.72
C ILE A 100 -11.26 11.80 10.50
N ASN A 101 -11.52 12.93 11.17
CA ASN A 101 -10.50 13.69 11.92
C ASN A 101 -9.23 13.98 11.10
N ASN A 102 -9.41 14.38 9.83
CA ASN A 102 -8.34 14.64 8.87
C ASN A 102 -7.50 13.41 8.48
N THR A 103 -7.99 12.20 8.75
CA THR A 103 -7.39 10.94 8.30
C THR A 103 -8.28 10.30 7.26
N TRP A 104 -7.72 9.88 6.13
CA TRP A 104 -8.45 9.17 5.10
C TRP A 104 -8.48 7.67 5.42
N LEU A 105 -9.68 7.17 5.71
CA LEU A 105 -9.92 5.76 5.96
C LEU A 105 -10.79 5.16 4.86
N CYS A 106 -10.40 4.00 4.38
CA CYS A 106 -10.98 3.31 3.25
C CYS A 106 -11.75 2.07 3.69
N ILE A 107 -12.90 1.83 3.08
CA ILE A 107 -13.63 0.56 3.25
C ILE A 107 -12.74 -0.55 2.72
N THR A 108 -12.42 -1.50 3.60
CA THR A 108 -11.44 -2.56 3.36
C THR A 108 -12.08 -3.91 3.55
N VAL A 109 -11.85 -4.81 2.59
CA VAL A 109 -12.30 -6.19 2.66
C VAL A 109 -11.54 -6.92 3.78
N PRO A 110 -12.23 -7.67 4.66
CA PRO A 110 -11.58 -8.50 5.67
C PRO A 110 -10.74 -9.61 5.02
N GLU A 111 -9.45 -9.65 5.34
CA GLU A 111 -8.50 -10.66 4.85
C GLU A 111 -8.99 -12.11 5.12
N SER A 112 -9.64 -12.32 6.26
CA SER A 112 -10.20 -13.62 6.66
C SER A 112 -11.14 -14.21 5.61
N VAL A 113 -11.95 -13.37 4.95
CA VAL A 113 -12.90 -13.80 3.92
C VAL A 113 -12.17 -14.07 2.60
N VAL A 114 -11.26 -13.18 2.19
CA VAL A 114 -10.50 -13.33 0.92
C VAL A 114 -9.62 -14.58 0.94
N TYR A 115 -8.98 -14.87 2.08
CA TYR A 115 -8.17 -16.07 2.28
C TYR A 115 -8.98 -17.29 2.75
N ALA A 116 -10.31 -17.23 2.66
CA ALA A 116 -11.21 -18.36 2.96
C ALA A 116 -11.06 -18.94 4.39
N LYS A 117 -10.59 -18.14 5.35
CA LYS A 117 -10.57 -18.51 6.78
C LYS A 117 -11.96 -18.43 7.40
N THR A 118 -12.78 -17.50 6.92
CA THR A 118 -14.20 -17.37 7.25
C THR A 118 -15.03 -17.24 5.98
N ASN A 119 -16.34 -17.52 6.07
CA ASN A 119 -17.24 -17.42 4.93
C ASN A 119 -17.76 -16.00 4.69
N TRP A 120 -17.89 -15.23 5.76
CA TRP A 120 -18.37 -13.86 5.73
C TRP A 120 -17.76 -13.10 6.91
N ASP A 121 -17.68 -11.78 6.78
CA ASP A 121 -17.30 -10.88 7.86
C ASP A 121 -17.72 -9.44 7.51
N TYR A 122 -17.76 -8.55 8.50
CA TYR A 122 -18.02 -7.13 8.26
C TYR A 122 -16.85 -6.46 7.56
N VAL A 123 -17.15 -5.41 6.78
CA VAL A 123 -16.08 -4.56 6.24
C VAL A 123 -15.66 -3.53 7.29
N HIS A 124 -14.38 -3.20 7.27
CA HIS A 124 -13.78 -2.31 8.25
C HIS A 124 -13.13 -1.11 7.55
N LEU A 125 -12.91 -0.05 8.30
CA LEU A 125 -12.11 1.08 7.87
C LEU A 125 -10.64 0.83 8.20
N ARG A 126 -9.77 1.04 7.21
CA ARG A 126 -8.31 1.05 7.38
C ARG A 126 -7.75 2.31 6.75
N PRO A 127 -6.56 2.80 7.14
CA PRO A 127 -5.94 3.90 6.45
C PRO A 127 -5.84 3.63 4.95
N CYS A 128 -6.25 4.62 4.17
CA CYS A 128 -6.25 4.51 2.72
C CYS A 128 -4.83 4.28 2.22
N ALA A 129 -4.60 3.20 1.48
CA ALA A 129 -3.31 2.82 0.94
C ALA A 129 -3.42 2.47 -0.55
N ILE A 130 -2.57 3.05 -1.39
CA ILE A 130 -2.66 2.88 -2.85
C ILE A 130 -2.22 1.48 -3.31
N ASN A 131 -1.46 0.78 -2.48
CA ASN A 131 -0.97 -0.57 -2.74
C ASN A 131 -1.79 -1.67 -2.05
N ASP A 132 -2.89 -1.32 -1.36
CA ASP A 132 -3.76 -2.32 -0.73
C ASP A 132 -4.88 -2.76 -1.69
N PRO A 133 -4.82 -3.98 -2.24
CA PRO A 133 -5.84 -4.48 -3.16
C PRO A 133 -7.20 -4.71 -2.48
N LEU A 134 -7.25 -4.83 -1.14
CA LEU A 134 -8.48 -5.04 -0.38
C LEU A 134 -9.31 -3.76 -0.25
N GLN A 135 -8.77 -2.63 -0.67
CA GLN A 135 -9.45 -1.33 -0.68
C GLN A 135 -10.03 -0.97 -2.05
N ARG A 136 -9.86 -1.83 -3.06
CA ARG A 136 -10.29 -1.56 -4.44
C ARG A 136 -11.68 -2.12 -4.72
N TRP A 137 -12.55 -1.21 -5.17
CA TRP A 137 -13.96 -1.48 -5.44
C TRP A 137 -14.31 -1.09 -6.88
N VAL A 138 -14.90 -2.01 -7.63
CA VAL A 138 -15.50 -1.74 -8.94
C VAL A 138 -17.02 -1.61 -8.80
N ILE A 139 -17.61 -0.77 -9.64
CA ILE A 139 -19.05 -0.53 -9.63
C ILE A 139 -19.68 -1.36 -10.75
N LYS A 140 -20.62 -2.23 -10.39
CA LYS A 140 -21.34 -3.11 -11.31
C LYS A 140 -22.74 -3.33 -10.80
N ASP A 141 -23.73 -3.23 -11.69
CA ASP A 141 -25.15 -3.38 -11.38
C ASP A 141 -25.60 -2.44 -10.24
N ASN A 142 -25.10 -1.20 -10.25
CA ASN A 142 -25.27 -0.20 -9.20
C ASN A 142 -24.84 -0.68 -7.80
N SER A 143 -23.95 -1.65 -7.69
CA SER A 143 -23.38 -2.11 -6.41
C SER A 143 -21.86 -2.04 -6.44
N PHE A 144 -21.25 -2.02 -5.26
CA PHE A 144 -19.81 -2.16 -5.13
C PHE A 144 -19.40 -3.63 -5.07
N TRP A 145 -18.38 -3.96 -5.83
CA TRP A 145 -17.76 -5.27 -5.88
C TRP A 145 -16.27 -5.14 -5.65
N THR A 146 -15.64 -6.18 -5.10
CA THR A 146 -14.18 -6.24 -5.04
C THR A 146 -13.58 -6.14 -6.45
N ALA A 147 -12.35 -5.63 -6.58
CA ALA A 147 -11.74 -5.39 -7.89
C ALA A 147 -11.66 -6.61 -8.83
N ASN A 148 -11.72 -7.83 -8.29
CA ASN A 148 -11.78 -9.08 -9.06
C ASN A 148 -13.22 -9.56 -9.33
N GLU A 149 -14.22 -8.75 -9.02
CA GLU A 149 -15.66 -8.98 -9.16
C GLU A 149 -16.20 -10.25 -8.45
N ARG A 150 -15.45 -10.80 -7.49
CA ARG A 150 -15.85 -12.03 -6.80
C ARG A 150 -16.88 -11.81 -5.70
N TYR A 151 -16.79 -10.68 -5.01
CA TYR A 151 -17.58 -10.43 -3.82
C TYR A 151 -18.24 -9.05 -3.88
N GLN A 152 -19.54 -9.01 -3.61
CA GLN A 152 -20.35 -7.79 -3.55
C GLN A 152 -20.35 -7.25 -2.13
N LEU A 153 -20.43 -5.92 -1.96
CA LEU A 153 -20.87 -5.33 -0.68
C LEU A 153 -22.34 -5.64 -0.46
N LYS A 154 -22.63 -6.20 0.70
CA LYS A 154 -23.96 -6.65 1.13
C LYS A 154 -24.28 -6.09 2.50
N ASP A 155 -25.50 -6.31 2.98
CA ASP A 155 -25.92 -5.87 4.29
C ASP A 155 -26.55 -6.95 5.17
N THR A 156 -26.36 -6.77 6.47
CA THR A 156 -26.89 -7.63 7.51
C THR A 156 -26.91 -6.95 8.86
N ASN A 157 -27.98 -7.12 9.64
CA ASN A 157 -28.09 -6.55 10.98
C ASN A 157 -27.82 -5.03 11.04
N TRP A 158 -28.11 -4.30 9.95
CA TRP A 158 -27.78 -2.88 9.77
C TRP A 158 -26.29 -2.56 9.65
N TYR A 159 -25.48 -3.52 9.19
CA TYR A 159 -24.05 -3.35 8.91
C TYR A 159 -23.72 -3.82 7.49
N VAL A 160 -22.71 -3.18 6.89
CA VAL A 160 -22.16 -3.60 5.61
C VAL A 160 -21.16 -4.72 5.83
N TYR A 161 -21.23 -5.75 4.98
CA TYR A 161 -20.42 -6.94 5.10
C TYR A 161 -20.13 -7.55 3.72
N ILE A 162 -19.27 -8.57 3.72
CA ILE A 162 -18.95 -9.34 2.53
C ILE A 162 -19.10 -10.85 2.81
N SER A 163 -19.52 -11.62 1.80
CA SER A 163 -19.58 -13.09 1.88
C SER A 163 -19.03 -13.75 0.63
N LYS A 164 -18.50 -14.96 0.81
CA LYS A 164 -18.11 -15.86 -0.28
C LYS A 164 -19.31 -16.43 -1.04
N ASN A 165 -20.45 -16.57 -0.38
CA ASN A 165 -21.65 -17.12 -1.00
C ASN A 165 -22.51 -15.97 -1.53
N SER A 166 -22.70 -15.92 -2.85
CA SER A 166 -23.49 -14.85 -3.51
C SER A 166 -24.94 -14.77 -2.99
N GLY A 167 -25.53 -15.90 -2.60
CA GLY A 167 -26.89 -15.99 -2.06
C GLY A 167 -27.05 -15.60 -0.58
N ASP A 168 -25.96 -15.31 0.16
CA ASP A 168 -26.08 -15.01 1.59
C ASP A 168 -26.74 -13.65 1.83
N ARG A 169 -27.78 -13.61 2.69
CA ARG A 169 -28.48 -12.41 3.16
C ARG A 169 -28.84 -11.42 2.05
N TYR A 170 -28.75 -10.12 2.33
CA TYR A 170 -29.35 -9.08 1.50
C TYR A 170 -28.31 -8.35 0.66
N SER A 171 -28.57 -8.28 -0.64
CA SER A 171 -27.89 -7.33 -1.52
C SER A 171 -28.59 -5.98 -1.42
N HIS A 172 -27.83 -4.91 -1.60
CA HIS A 172 -28.35 -3.56 -1.79
C HIS A 172 -27.68 -2.90 -2.99
N THR A 173 -28.35 -1.90 -3.53
CA THR A 173 -27.86 -1.11 -4.66
C THR A 173 -27.71 0.34 -4.25
N LEU A 174 -26.92 1.09 -5.00
CA LEU A 174 -26.81 2.52 -4.88
C LEU A 174 -28.09 3.19 -5.38
N ASP A 175 -28.53 4.21 -4.65
CA ASP A 175 -29.65 5.06 -5.05
C ASP A 175 -29.30 5.82 -6.33
N SER A 176 -30.29 6.08 -7.19
CA SER A 176 -30.07 6.75 -8.49
C SER A 176 -29.47 8.16 -8.35
N SER A 177 -29.65 8.81 -7.20
CA SER A 177 -28.97 10.08 -6.89
C SER A 177 -27.44 9.96 -6.84
N MET A 178 -26.88 8.75 -6.74
CA MET A 178 -25.43 8.50 -6.73
C MET A 178 -24.78 8.56 -8.11
N ASN A 179 -25.54 8.59 -9.21
CA ASN A 179 -25.00 8.51 -10.58
C ASN A 179 -23.87 9.52 -10.87
N ASP A 180 -24.05 10.78 -10.50
CA ASP A 180 -23.03 11.81 -10.72
C ASP A 180 -21.75 11.56 -9.90
N TRP A 181 -21.89 11.01 -8.69
CA TRP A 181 -20.75 10.63 -7.84
C TRP A 181 -20.00 9.43 -8.40
N LEU A 182 -20.72 8.43 -8.92
CA LEU A 182 -20.12 7.23 -9.53
C LEU A 182 -19.34 7.55 -10.81
N ASN A 183 -19.80 8.55 -11.57
CA ASN A 183 -19.14 8.99 -12.79
C ASN A 183 -17.97 9.98 -12.54
N THR A 184 -17.73 10.37 -11.28
CA THR A 184 -16.64 11.28 -10.91
C THR A 184 -15.40 10.46 -10.58
N ILE A 185 -14.33 10.59 -11.38
CA ILE A 185 -13.04 9.97 -11.07
C ILE A 185 -12.22 10.96 -10.25
N ALA A 186 -12.47 10.98 -8.94
CA ALA A 186 -11.94 12.01 -8.05
C ALA A 186 -10.43 11.88 -7.79
N THR A 187 -9.78 13.03 -7.57
CA THR A 187 -8.43 13.09 -6.97
C THR A 187 -8.43 12.36 -5.61
N PRO A 188 -7.44 11.48 -5.34
CA PRO A 188 -7.35 10.74 -4.09
C PRO A 188 -7.20 11.68 -2.89
N GLY A 189 -7.68 11.23 -1.73
CA GLY A 189 -7.53 11.97 -0.47
C GLY A 189 -6.10 11.97 0.08
N ASN A 190 -5.41 10.85 -0.08
CA ASN A 190 -3.99 10.67 0.20
C ASN A 190 -3.38 9.66 -0.79
N ILE A 191 -2.05 9.54 -0.78
CA ILE A 191 -1.31 8.54 -1.56
C ILE A 191 -0.42 7.66 -0.67
N SER A 192 -0.89 7.36 0.54
CA SER A 192 -0.14 6.54 1.49
C SER A 192 0.10 5.13 0.96
N ILE A 193 1.20 4.53 1.40
CA ILE A 193 1.64 3.19 1.04
C ILE A 193 1.69 2.38 2.33
N GLN A 194 0.96 1.27 2.36
CA GLN A 194 1.08 0.30 3.44
C GLN A 194 2.40 -0.45 3.29
N THR A 195 3.17 -0.51 4.38
CA THR A 195 4.48 -1.16 4.43
C THR A 195 4.70 -1.80 5.81
N SER A 196 5.84 -2.45 5.99
CA SER A 196 6.44 -2.72 7.28
C SER A 196 7.88 -2.20 7.31
N ILE A 197 8.46 -2.07 8.51
CA ILE A 197 9.90 -1.80 8.69
C ILE A 197 10.46 -2.92 9.56
N ALA A 198 11.34 -3.71 8.97
CA ALA A 198 11.93 -4.87 9.61
C ALA A 198 13.44 -4.71 9.80
N TRP A 199 13.99 -5.44 10.77
CA TRP A 199 15.42 -5.58 11.01
C TRP A 199 15.72 -7.02 11.42
N ASP A 200 16.93 -7.47 11.09
CA ASP A 200 17.35 -8.85 11.32
C ASP A 200 18.32 -8.94 12.51
N LEU A 201 18.17 -10.01 13.28
CA LEU A 201 18.99 -10.36 14.42
C LEU A 201 19.57 -11.76 14.23
N GLN A 202 20.89 -11.89 14.34
CA GLN A 202 21.52 -13.21 14.39
C GLN A 202 21.40 -13.77 15.79
N THR A 203 20.73 -14.91 15.94
CA THR A 203 20.64 -15.68 17.19
C THR A 203 21.34 -17.02 17.03
N THR A 204 21.40 -17.80 18.12
CA THR A 204 21.91 -19.18 18.10
C THR A 204 21.03 -20.12 17.27
N GLU A 205 19.77 -19.77 17.07
CA GLU A 205 18.77 -20.55 16.32
C GLU A 205 18.74 -20.20 14.82
N GLY A 206 19.41 -19.11 14.43
CA GLY A 206 19.49 -18.64 13.05
C GLY A 206 19.30 -17.13 12.94
N GLN A 207 18.97 -16.68 11.74
CA GLN A 207 18.62 -15.28 11.50
C GLN A 207 17.12 -15.09 11.79
N GLU A 208 16.81 -14.22 12.75
CA GLU A 208 15.44 -13.87 13.12
C GLU A 208 15.07 -12.47 12.62
N ARG A 209 13.83 -12.30 12.15
CA ARG A 209 13.31 -11.02 11.67
C ARG A 209 12.32 -10.42 12.66
N TYR A 210 12.49 -9.13 12.95
CA TYR A 210 11.61 -8.35 13.81
C TYR A 210 11.12 -7.10 13.08
N PHE A 211 9.91 -6.69 13.40
CA PHE A 211 9.23 -5.54 12.81
C PHE A 211 9.06 -4.44 13.85
N ILE A 212 9.43 -3.22 13.49
CA ILE A 212 9.23 -2.03 14.32
C ILE A 212 7.73 -1.81 14.49
N ARG A 213 7.34 -1.51 15.72
CA ARG A 213 6.00 -1.06 16.06
C ARG A 213 6.05 0.02 17.14
N TRP A 214 4.90 0.55 17.52
CA TRP A 214 4.87 1.44 18.68
C TRP A 214 5.40 0.69 19.91
N ARG A 215 6.23 1.37 20.72
CA ARG A 215 6.83 0.78 21.94
C ARG A 215 7.79 -0.41 21.74
N GLY A 216 8.35 -0.63 20.55
CA GLY A 216 9.43 -1.60 20.37
C GLY A 216 9.35 -2.39 19.06
N SER A 217 9.72 -3.66 19.10
CA SER A 217 9.68 -4.55 17.94
C SER A 217 9.01 -5.89 18.29
N ASN A 218 8.50 -6.60 17.28
CA ASN A 218 7.90 -7.93 17.44
C ASN A 218 8.21 -8.82 16.23
N LYS A 219 8.08 -10.14 16.38
CA LYS A 219 8.21 -11.12 15.28
C LYS A 219 7.05 -11.03 14.28
N ASN A 220 5.87 -10.63 14.73
CA ASN A 220 4.73 -10.46 13.83
C ASN A 220 4.87 -9.17 13.02
N THR A 221 4.63 -9.27 11.72
CA THR A 221 4.54 -8.09 10.84
C THR A 221 3.53 -7.11 11.39
N THR A 222 3.97 -5.86 11.54
CA THR A 222 3.10 -4.76 11.99
C THR A 222 2.92 -3.80 10.81
N PRO A 223 1.68 -3.59 10.33
CA PRO A 223 1.43 -2.62 9.28
C PRO A 223 1.79 -1.20 9.72
N LEU A 224 2.52 -0.51 8.87
CA LEU A 224 2.80 0.92 8.93
C LEU A 224 2.29 1.56 7.64
N TYR A 225 1.97 2.85 7.69
CA TYR A 225 1.52 3.61 6.54
C TYR A 225 2.51 4.74 6.31
N TYR A 226 3.21 4.68 5.17
CA TYR A 226 4.11 5.72 4.71
C TYR A 226 3.36 6.68 3.80
N ASN A 227 3.21 7.94 4.19
CA ASN A 227 2.65 8.96 3.30
C ASN A 227 3.80 9.71 2.61
N PRO A 228 4.00 9.56 1.29
CA PRO A 228 5.12 10.19 0.59
C PRO A 228 4.99 11.71 0.45
N GLU A 229 3.79 12.28 0.62
CA GLU A 229 3.60 13.75 0.58
C GLU A 229 4.06 14.40 1.88
N SER A 230 3.78 13.77 3.02
CA SER A 230 4.13 14.28 4.35
C SER A 230 5.37 13.64 4.96
N GLY A 231 5.88 12.54 4.40
CA GLY A 231 6.96 11.74 4.98
C GLY A 231 6.59 11.01 6.27
N HIS A 232 5.30 10.96 6.64
CA HIS A 232 4.86 10.28 7.86
C HIS A 232 5.04 8.76 7.76
N LEU A 233 5.57 8.15 8.82
CA LEU A 233 5.47 6.71 9.07
C LEU A 233 4.51 6.50 10.25
N ALA A 234 3.30 6.03 9.97
CA ALA A 234 2.22 5.95 10.94
C ALA A 234 1.80 4.52 11.27
N GLN A 235 1.36 4.31 12.50
CA GLN A 235 0.65 3.12 12.95
C GLN A 235 -0.82 3.46 13.20
N TYR A 236 -1.72 2.54 12.90
CA TYR A 236 -3.16 2.76 13.00
C TYR A 236 -3.72 2.13 14.27
N ASP A 237 -4.57 2.86 14.97
CA ASP A 237 -5.38 2.36 16.07
C ASP A 237 -6.83 2.10 15.60
N PRO A 238 -7.26 0.84 15.43
CA PRO A 238 -8.61 0.51 14.98
C PRO A 238 -9.69 0.85 16.00
N VAL A 239 -9.34 1.07 17.27
CA VAL A 239 -10.30 1.42 18.32
C VAL A 239 -10.82 2.85 18.12
N SER A 240 -9.92 3.77 17.78
CA SER A 240 -10.22 5.20 17.65
C SER A 240 -10.26 5.70 16.22
N GLY A 241 -9.76 4.92 15.26
CA GLY A 241 -9.54 5.37 13.88
C GLY A 241 -8.36 6.33 13.73
N SER A 242 -7.50 6.44 14.73
CA SER A 242 -6.42 7.43 14.77
C SER A 242 -5.11 6.90 14.20
N LEU A 243 -4.29 7.81 13.67
CA LEU A 243 -2.91 7.55 13.29
C LEU A 243 -1.94 8.03 14.36
N TYR A 244 -0.93 7.21 14.64
CA TYR A 244 0.19 7.55 15.50
C TYR A 244 1.47 7.53 14.67
N CYS A 245 2.05 8.70 14.44
CA CYS A 245 3.24 8.87 13.64
C CYS A 245 4.51 8.72 14.48
N MET A 246 5.51 8.08 13.87
CA MET A 246 6.87 8.00 14.38
C MET A 246 7.49 9.40 14.43
N TYR A 247 8.00 9.82 15.59
CA TYR A 247 8.53 11.16 15.85
C TYR A 247 9.99 11.10 16.28
N SER A 248 10.84 11.95 15.71
CA SER A 248 12.26 12.10 16.07
C SER A 248 12.51 13.42 16.79
N GLN A 249 13.07 13.39 18.00
CA GLN A 249 13.39 14.60 18.77
C GLN A 249 14.83 14.55 19.30
N VAL A 250 15.80 14.41 18.39
CA VAL A 250 17.22 14.36 18.76
C VAL A 250 17.70 15.71 19.33
N ASP A 251 17.30 16.81 18.68
CA ASP A 251 17.65 18.19 19.05
C ASP A 251 19.15 18.37 19.35
N ASP A 252 19.49 18.89 20.53
CA ASP A 252 20.88 19.14 20.91
C ASP A 252 21.62 17.87 21.35
N ASN A 253 20.91 16.77 21.61
CA ASN A 253 21.50 15.50 22.00
C ASN A 253 22.21 14.82 20.82
N GLN A 254 23.03 13.80 21.13
CA GLN A 254 23.66 12.96 20.10
C GLN A 254 22.69 11.94 19.50
N TRP A 255 21.71 11.53 20.29
CA TRP A 255 20.64 10.60 19.93
C TRP A 255 19.45 10.82 20.87
N ASN A 256 18.26 10.38 20.46
CA ASN A 256 17.10 10.30 21.35
C ASN A 256 16.14 9.19 20.89
N TRP A 257 15.35 8.66 21.82
CA TRP A 257 14.32 7.66 21.51
C TRP A 257 13.27 8.23 20.57
N VAL A 258 12.77 7.37 19.68
CA VAL A 258 11.61 7.69 18.86
C VAL A 258 10.36 7.62 19.72
N THR A 259 9.47 8.60 19.55
CA THR A 259 8.15 8.61 20.17
C THR A 259 7.07 8.37 19.11
N TRP A 260 5.85 8.06 19.56
CA TRP A 260 4.71 7.83 18.69
C TRP A 260 3.59 8.78 19.12
N THR A 261 3.25 9.71 18.23
CA THR A 261 2.38 10.85 18.56
C THR A 261 1.19 10.88 17.60
N LEU A 262 0.02 11.27 18.12
CA LEU A 262 -1.19 11.45 17.30
C LEU A 262 -0.89 12.35 16.10
N CYS A 263 -1.29 11.92 14.92
CA CYS A 263 -1.12 12.63 13.66
C CYS A 263 -2.31 12.40 12.72
N SER A 264 -2.26 13.01 11.53
CA SER A 264 -3.29 12.90 10.50
C SER A 264 -2.67 13.00 9.11
N ASP A 265 -3.49 12.94 8.06
CA ASP A 265 -3.06 13.12 6.67
C ASP A 265 -2.92 14.60 6.26
N ILE A 266 -3.06 15.54 7.19
CA ILE A 266 -2.80 16.97 6.90
C ILE A 266 -1.34 17.12 6.44
N PRO A 267 -1.11 17.80 5.30
CA PRO A 267 0.24 18.10 4.84
C PRO A 267 1.04 18.86 5.90
N ILE A 268 2.26 18.41 6.15
CA ILE A 268 3.20 19.04 7.08
C ILE A 268 4.44 19.52 6.33
N SER A 269 5.18 20.45 6.94
CA SER A 269 6.50 20.84 6.44
C SER A 269 7.49 19.68 6.54
N LYS A 270 8.43 19.60 5.59
CA LYS A 270 9.56 18.65 5.66
C LYS A 270 10.46 18.88 6.87
N ASN A 271 10.37 20.03 7.54
CA ASN A 271 11.08 20.33 8.79
C ASN A 271 10.34 19.85 10.05
N ASN A 272 9.27 19.07 9.90
CA ASN A 272 8.49 18.54 11.02
C ASN A 272 9.17 17.28 11.59
N PRO A 273 9.18 17.08 12.92
CA PRO A 273 9.82 15.91 13.51
C PRO A 273 9.13 14.55 13.26
N ALA A 274 7.94 14.52 12.65
CA ALA A 274 7.31 13.31 12.10
C ALA A 274 7.76 12.97 10.66
N PHE A 275 8.51 13.84 10.00
CA PHE A 275 8.97 13.60 8.64
C PHE A 275 10.14 12.61 8.65
N TRP A 276 9.98 11.52 7.89
CA TRP A 276 11.00 10.52 7.62
C TRP A 276 11.24 10.41 6.13
N ASN A 277 12.52 10.47 5.77
CA ASN A 277 12.99 10.15 4.44
C ASN A 277 13.35 8.67 4.38
N VAL A 278 12.73 7.98 3.44
CA VAL A 278 12.91 6.55 3.21
C VAL A 278 13.66 6.39 1.89
N PHE A 279 14.95 6.05 1.96
CA PHE A 279 15.80 5.92 0.78
C PHE A 279 16.56 4.59 0.79
N PHE A 280 16.36 3.80 -0.27
CA PHE A 280 16.92 2.46 -0.38
C PHE A 280 17.60 2.28 -1.75
N GLU A 281 18.93 2.21 -1.76
CA GLU A 281 19.70 1.95 -2.98
C GLU A 281 19.74 0.46 -3.36
N ALA A 282 19.56 -0.46 -2.40
CA ALA A 282 19.69 -1.90 -2.59
C ALA A 282 18.39 -2.66 -2.27
N ASP A 283 18.21 -3.83 -2.90
CA ASP A 283 17.10 -4.76 -2.59
C ASP A 283 17.18 -5.35 -1.17
N GLN A 284 18.37 -5.31 -0.55
CA GLN A 284 18.63 -5.86 0.77
C GLN A 284 18.24 -4.92 1.91
N GLY A 285 17.59 -3.78 1.60
CA GLY A 285 17.23 -2.76 2.56
C GLY A 285 18.17 -1.55 2.56
N GLY A 286 18.06 -0.73 3.61
CA GLY A 286 18.88 0.48 3.72
C GLY A 286 18.45 1.41 4.85
N ILE A 287 18.64 2.71 4.64
CA ILE A 287 18.68 3.70 5.73
C ILE A 287 17.42 4.57 5.69
N ILE A 288 16.85 4.79 6.86
CA ILE A 288 15.77 5.74 7.07
C ILE A 288 16.34 6.90 7.88
N THR A 289 16.10 8.13 7.44
CA THR A 289 16.58 9.34 8.12
C THR A 289 15.44 10.28 8.48
N ASP A 290 15.55 10.96 9.61
CA ASP A 290 14.58 11.99 9.97
C ASP A 290 14.77 13.29 9.17
N TYR A 291 13.91 14.26 9.42
CA TYR A 291 13.93 15.61 8.87
C TYR A 291 15.24 16.41 9.00
N LYS A 292 16.14 16.02 9.91
CA LYS A 292 17.46 16.64 10.12
C LYS A 292 18.61 15.76 9.62
N GLY A 293 18.30 14.62 8.99
CA GLY A 293 19.30 13.66 8.52
C GLY A 293 19.87 12.75 9.62
N ASN A 294 19.23 12.69 10.80
CA ASN A 294 19.59 11.71 11.82
C ASN A 294 19.13 10.32 11.39
N LEU A 295 19.93 9.29 11.65
CA LEU A 295 19.65 7.93 11.23
C LEU A 295 18.69 7.26 12.21
N LEU A 296 17.66 6.61 11.68
CA LEU A 296 16.87 5.65 12.43
C LEU A 296 17.75 4.45 12.81
N ARG A 297 17.59 3.99 14.05
CA ARG A 297 18.34 2.89 14.66
C ARG A 297 17.44 2.07 15.55
N VAL A 298 17.83 0.82 15.75
CA VAL A 298 17.23 -0.07 16.75
C VAL A 298 18.32 -0.77 17.54
N THR A 299 18.13 -0.92 18.85
CA THR A 299 19.06 -1.69 19.68
C THR A 299 18.80 -3.19 19.51
N ARG A 300 19.86 -3.97 19.25
CA ARG A 300 19.73 -5.42 19.03
C ARG A 300 19.81 -6.25 20.31
N TYR A 301 20.21 -5.64 21.44
CA TYR A 301 20.38 -6.30 22.74
C TYR A 301 20.07 -5.34 23.91
N GLY A 302 20.08 -5.85 25.15
CA GLY A 302 19.94 -5.05 26.37
C GLY A 302 18.49 -4.75 26.78
N SER A 303 18.29 -3.93 27.81
CA SER A 303 16.97 -3.68 28.40
C SER A 303 15.99 -2.93 27.49
N ASN A 304 16.50 -2.19 26.50
CA ASN A 304 15.71 -1.47 25.50
C ASN A 304 15.71 -2.17 24.14
N TRP A 305 15.96 -3.49 24.13
CA TRP A 305 15.97 -4.32 22.94
C TRP A 305 14.76 -4.04 22.04
N GLY A 306 15.01 -3.89 20.74
CA GLY A 306 13.97 -3.68 19.74
C GLY A 306 13.32 -2.30 19.78
N VAL A 307 13.74 -1.38 20.65
CA VAL A 307 13.23 0.01 20.69
C VAL A 307 14.00 0.87 19.69
N ALA A 308 13.23 1.60 18.87
CA ALA A 308 13.76 2.49 17.85
C ALA A 308 14.20 3.85 18.44
N TYR A 309 15.28 4.41 17.91
CA TYR A 309 15.82 5.72 18.26
C TYR A 309 16.42 6.39 17.03
N ALA A 310 16.59 7.71 17.08
CA ALA A 310 17.28 8.48 16.04
C ALA A 310 18.62 8.96 16.58
N ALA A 311 19.64 9.01 15.72
CA ALA A 311 20.99 9.44 16.10
C ALA A 311 21.70 10.26 15.04
N LYS A 312 22.51 11.23 15.48
CA LYS A 312 23.36 12.04 14.60
C LYS A 312 24.39 11.15 13.88
N PRO A 313 24.73 11.42 12.61
CA PRO A 313 25.69 10.62 11.85
C PRO A 313 27.05 10.42 12.54
N ASP A 314 27.55 11.43 13.24
CA ASP A 314 28.84 11.32 13.95
C ASP A 314 28.77 10.42 15.18
N PHE A 315 27.63 10.39 15.87
CA PHE A 315 27.41 9.47 16.99
C PHE A 315 27.34 8.01 16.51
N VAL A 316 26.73 7.77 15.35
CA VAL A 316 26.61 6.41 14.77
C VAL A 316 27.96 5.71 14.59
N LYS A 317 29.02 6.46 14.30
CA LYS A 317 30.38 5.92 14.10
C LYS A 317 30.98 5.30 15.36
N THR A 318 30.56 5.76 16.54
CA THR A 318 31.10 5.32 17.84
C THR A 318 30.07 4.55 18.67
N ASP A 319 28.81 4.52 18.24
CA ASP A 319 27.70 3.86 18.92
C ASP A 319 27.72 2.33 18.75
N THR A 320 28.39 1.67 19.70
CA THR A 320 28.49 0.21 19.80
C THR A 320 27.63 -0.39 20.90
N LYS A 321 26.99 0.44 21.74
CA LYS A 321 26.24 -0.02 22.90
C LYS A 321 25.00 -0.80 22.46
N ASN A 322 24.86 -2.04 22.95
CA ASN A 322 23.77 -2.94 22.58
C ASN A 322 23.76 -3.37 21.10
N SER A 323 24.91 -3.26 20.42
CA SER A 323 25.09 -3.63 19.01
C SER A 323 23.95 -3.13 18.12
N PRO A 324 23.71 -1.83 17.96
CA PRO A 324 22.56 -1.35 17.20
C PRO A 324 22.66 -1.68 15.70
N THR A 325 21.55 -1.50 14.98
CA THR A 325 21.51 -1.54 13.51
C THR A 325 20.70 -0.37 12.95
N SER A 326 21.10 0.11 11.77
CA SER A 326 20.36 1.06 10.92
C SER A 326 19.95 0.44 9.58
N LEU A 327 20.20 -0.86 9.40
CA LEU A 327 19.82 -1.57 8.19
C LEU A 327 18.40 -2.10 8.36
N PHE A 328 17.48 -1.54 7.58
CA PHE A 328 16.08 -1.92 7.59
C PHE A 328 15.64 -2.51 6.27
N VAL A 329 14.73 -3.48 6.34
CA VAL A 329 14.02 -4.06 5.19
C VAL A 329 12.59 -3.53 5.20
N VAL A 330 12.08 -3.13 4.05
CA VAL A 330 10.68 -2.71 3.88
C VAL A 330 10.01 -3.53 2.77
N ASP A 331 8.70 -3.37 2.63
CA ASP A 331 7.94 -4.10 1.62
C ASP A 331 8.29 -3.61 0.21
N LYS A 332 8.23 -4.54 -0.76
CA LYS A 332 8.60 -4.27 -2.16
C LYS A 332 7.86 -3.05 -2.75
N SER A 333 6.59 -2.86 -2.42
CA SER A 333 5.81 -1.71 -2.91
C SER A 333 6.42 -0.36 -2.55
N LEU A 334 6.98 -0.22 -1.33
CA LEU A 334 7.66 1.00 -0.91
C LEU A 334 9.04 1.14 -1.58
N LEU A 335 9.77 0.04 -1.75
CA LEU A 335 11.03 0.03 -2.52
C LEU A 335 10.82 0.48 -3.97
N ASP A 336 9.83 -0.08 -4.65
CA ASP A 336 9.52 0.23 -6.04
C ASP A 336 9.08 1.70 -6.18
N TRP A 337 8.26 2.20 -5.25
CA TRP A 337 7.87 3.61 -5.21
C TRP A 337 9.05 4.56 -5.01
N THR A 338 9.91 4.27 -4.03
CA THR A 338 11.10 5.12 -3.78
C THR A 338 12.02 5.10 -5.00
N ARG A 339 12.32 3.94 -5.57
CA ARG A 339 13.13 3.85 -6.81
C ARG A 339 12.55 4.64 -7.96
N TYR A 340 11.25 4.51 -8.20
CA TYR A 340 10.56 5.27 -9.23
C TYR A 340 10.73 6.77 -9.00
N THR A 341 10.38 7.28 -7.81
CA THR A 341 10.45 8.71 -7.51
C THR A 341 11.88 9.27 -7.59
N TYR A 342 12.88 8.57 -7.04
CA TYR A 342 14.28 9.00 -7.10
C TYR A 342 14.86 8.95 -8.51
N SER A 343 14.48 7.95 -9.31
CA SER A 343 14.98 7.84 -10.68
C SER A 343 14.38 8.93 -11.59
N ASN A 344 13.13 9.29 -11.35
CA ASN A 344 12.46 10.43 -11.99
C ASN A 344 13.14 11.76 -11.60
N LEU A 345 13.42 11.98 -10.32
CA LEU A 345 14.13 13.16 -9.82
C LEU A 345 15.57 13.25 -10.36
N GLY A 346 16.27 12.11 -10.41
CA GLY A 346 17.64 11.99 -10.90
C GLY A 346 17.77 11.95 -12.43
N LYS A 347 16.66 11.86 -13.17
CA LYS A 347 16.62 11.63 -14.63
C LYS A 347 17.38 10.36 -15.07
N THR A 348 17.39 9.32 -14.24
CA THR A 348 18.21 8.13 -14.46
C THR A 348 17.49 6.98 -15.16
N ASP A 349 16.15 6.93 -15.13
CA ASP A 349 15.39 5.93 -15.91
C ASP A 349 15.40 6.26 -17.41
N GLN A 350 15.20 5.22 -18.23
CA GLN A 350 15.08 5.36 -19.68
C GLN A 350 13.75 5.97 -20.12
N TYR A 351 12.68 5.79 -19.32
CA TYR A 351 11.34 6.22 -19.65
C TYR A 351 10.69 6.97 -18.50
N CYS A 352 10.55 8.28 -18.68
CA CYS A 352 9.29 8.96 -18.84
C CYS A 352 8.18 8.76 -17.78
N PRO A 353 8.36 9.16 -16.51
CA PRO A 353 9.04 10.41 -16.21
C PRO A 353 10.52 10.41 -15.73
N ALA A 354 11.45 9.59 -16.25
CA ALA A 354 12.87 10.02 -16.34
C ALA A 354 13.55 9.90 -17.73
N GLY A 355 14.46 10.84 -18.03
CA GLY A 355 15.43 10.72 -19.14
C GLY A 355 15.00 11.12 -20.56
N ASN A 356 13.92 11.90 -20.77
CA ASN A 356 13.46 12.40 -22.09
C ASN A 356 14.61 12.67 -23.08
N LYS A 357 15.01 11.66 -23.86
CA LYS A 357 15.85 11.87 -25.03
C LYS A 357 14.96 12.55 -26.04
N GLU A 358 15.36 13.73 -26.52
CA GLU A 358 14.83 14.25 -27.76
C GLU A 358 14.95 13.12 -28.79
N ILE A 359 13.80 12.66 -29.29
CA ILE A 359 13.77 11.79 -30.46
C ILE A 359 14.32 12.67 -31.57
N PHE A 360 15.63 12.58 -31.81
CA PHE A 360 16.23 13.07 -33.03
C PHE A 360 15.59 12.25 -34.14
N TYR A 361 14.57 12.81 -34.78
CA TYR A 361 14.20 12.39 -36.11
C TYR A 361 15.47 12.53 -36.94
N ILE A 362 16.14 11.41 -37.22
CA ILE A 362 17.08 11.36 -38.33
C ILE A 362 16.19 11.70 -39.52
N LYS A 363 16.27 12.96 -39.99
CA LYS A 363 15.73 13.31 -41.29
C LYS A 363 16.45 12.39 -42.25
N GLU A 364 15.72 11.43 -42.80
CA GLU A 364 16.20 10.65 -43.92
C GLU A 364 16.77 11.65 -44.94
N PRO A 365 17.97 11.41 -45.47
CA PRO A 365 18.50 12.25 -46.52
C PRO A 365 17.50 12.19 -47.68
N LYS A 366 16.89 13.33 -47.97
CA LYS A 366 16.37 13.59 -49.31
C LYS A 366 17.57 13.44 -50.23
N GLU A 367 17.62 12.39 -51.03
CA GLU A 367 17.48 12.47 -52.49
C GLU A 367 17.74 11.12 -53.20
N PRO A 368 17.48 11.02 -54.53
CA PRO A 368 16.73 9.94 -55.14
C PRO A 368 17.65 8.81 -55.62
N TYR A 369 17.07 7.71 -56.10
CA TYR A 369 17.26 7.16 -57.44
C TYR A 369 16.64 5.77 -57.47
N GLN A 370 15.62 5.64 -58.32
CA GLN A 370 15.08 4.35 -58.72
C GLN A 370 16.12 3.59 -59.53
N LEU A 371 16.27 2.30 -59.20
CA LEU A 371 16.77 1.31 -60.13
C LEU A 371 15.75 0.18 -60.17
N THR A 372 15.00 0.11 -61.27
CA THR A 372 14.51 -1.17 -61.79
C THR A 372 14.78 -1.25 -63.28
N PHE A 373 15.21 -2.44 -63.67
CA PHE A 373 15.60 -2.86 -65.00
C PHE A 373 14.37 -3.28 -65.82
N ASN A 374 14.22 -2.68 -67.01
CA ASN A 374 14.06 -3.32 -68.32
C ASN A 374 13.80 -2.26 -69.39
#